data_AF-A0A376TFW6-F1
#
_entry.id   AF-A0A376TFW6-F1
#
_cell.length_a   1.000
_cell.length_b   1.000
_cell.length_c   1.000
_cell.angle_alpha   90.00
_cell.angle_beta   90.00
_cell.angle_gamma   90.00
#
_symmetry.space_group_name_H-M   'P 1'
#
loop_
_entity.id
_entity.type
_entity.pdbx_description
1 polymer ?
#
loop_
_entity_poly.entity_id
_entity_poly.type
_entity_poly.pdbx_seq_one_letter_code
_entity_poly.pdbx_strand_id
1 'polypeptide(L)'
;MPSPRLKNCLTASRIRKYISTAQQNWALTPLTCVALEDSVNGMIASKAARMRSIVVPAPEAQNDPRFVLANVKLSSLTELTAKDLLG
;
A
#
# COMPACT_ATOMS: atom_id res chain seq x y z
N MET A 1 3.43 -21.96 -9.22
CA MET A 1 3.48 -20.95 -8.13
C MET A 1 4.92 -20.52 -7.88
N PRO A 2 5.22 -19.23 -7.67
CA PRO A 2 6.59 -18.76 -7.45
C PRO A 2 7.17 -19.29 -6.13
N SER A 3 8.49 -19.54 -6.10
CA SER A 3 9.18 -20.05 -4.91
C SER A 3 9.08 -19.06 -3.73
N PRO A 4 9.14 -19.53 -2.47
CA PRO A 4 9.13 -18.64 -1.30
C PRO A 4 10.22 -17.56 -1.36
N ARG A 5 11.41 -17.91 -1.87
CA ARG A 5 12.52 -16.97 -2.06
C ARG A 5 12.20 -15.88 -3.07
N LEU A 6 11.52 -16.22 -4.17
CA LEU A 6 11.08 -15.25 -5.17
C LEU A 6 10.01 -14.30 -4.61
N LYS A 7 9.07 -14.80 -3.80
CA LYS A 7 8.07 -13.97 -3.12
C LYS A 7 8.73 -12.95 -2.17
N ASN A 8 9.75 -13.36 -1.42
CA ASN A 8 10.49 -12.47 -0.52
C ASN A 8 11.23 -11.37 -1.29
N CYS A 9 11.89 -11.69 -2.41
CA CYS A 9 12.54 -10.68 -3.24
C CYS A 9 11.55 -9.68 -3.84
N LEU A 10 10.38 -10.14 -4.31
CA LEU A 10 9.36 -9.27 -4.88
C LEU A 10 8.77 -8.30 -3.83
N THR A 11 8.49 -8.79 -2.62
CA THR A 11 8.01 -7.94 -1.52
C THR A 11 9.07 -6.93 -1.08
N ALA A 12 10.33 -7.35 -0.94
CA ALA A 12 11.44 -6.45 -0.57
C ALA A 12 11.66 -5.35 -1.63
N SER A 13 11.53 -5.69 -2.92
CA SER A 13 11.62 -4.72 -4.02
C SER A 13 10.52 -3.66 -3.94
N ARG A 14 9.28 -4.05 -3.64
CA ARG A 14 8.16 -3.10 -3.47
C ARG A 14 8.36 -2.18 -2.26
N ILE A 15 8.79 -2.73 -1.12
CA ILE A 15 9.08 -1.92 0.09
C ILE A 15 10.14 -0.86 -0.23
N ARG A 16 11.24 -1.27 -0.88
CA ARG A 16 12.30 -0.35 -1.30
C ARG A 16 11.75 0.75 -2.19
N LYS A 17 10.86 0.43 -3.13
CA LYS A 17 10.22 1.41 -4.03
C LYS A 17 9.50 2.52 -3.24
N TYR A 18 8.68 2.17 -2.24
CA TYR A 18 8.00 3.18 -1.41
C TYR A 18 8.98 4.07 -0.65
N ILE A 19 9.98 3.45 -0.01
CA ILE A 19 10.98 4.17 0.78
C ILE A 19 11.78 5.14 -0.11
N SER A 20 12.27 4.67 -1.26
CA SER A 20 13.04 5.49 -2.19
C SER A 20 12.21 6.62 -2.77
N THR A 21 10.94 6.37 -3.14
CA THR A 21 10.08 7.42 -3.68
C THR A 21 9.88 8.54 -2.67
N ALA A 22 9.57 8.23 -1.40
CA ALA A 22 9.39 9.25 -0.37
C ALA A 22 10.68 10.07 -0.15
N GLN A 23 11.81 9.38 -0.01
CA GLN A 23 13.07 10.03 0.38
C GLN A 23 13.77 10.74 -0.78
N GLN A 24 13.82 10.11 -1.96
CA GLN A 24 14.66 10.59 -3.07
C GLN A 24 13.90 11.56 -3.97
N ASN A 25 12.61 11.33 -4.21
CA ASN A 25 11.84 12.18 -5.13
C ASN A 25 11.24 13.40 -4.42
N TRP A 26 10.93 13.26 -3.13
CA TRP A 26 10.15 14.26 -2.39
C TRP A 26 10.83 14.73 -1.10
N ALA A 27 11.99 14.16 -0.72
CA ALA A 27 12.68 14.47 0.53
C ALA A 27 11.80 14.35 1.79
N LEU A 28 10.84 13.43 1.78
CA LEU A 28 9.91 13.14 2.87
C LEU A 28 10.26 11.84 3.61
N THR A 29 9.71 11.69 4.81
CA THR A 29 9.74 10.42 5.54
C THR A 29 8.56 9.53 5.12
N PRO A 30 8.73 8.21 4.94
CA PRO A 30 7.61 7.31 4.64
C PRO A 30 6.46 7.39 5.65
N LEU A 31 6.75 7.76 6.90
CA LEU A 31 5.75 7.94 7.95
C LEU A 31 4.72 9.05 7.65
N THR A 32 5.08 10.03 6.83
CA THR A 32 4.20 11.13 6.41
C THR A 32 3.55 10.87 5.05
N CYS A 33 3.74 9.69 4.47
CA CYS A 33 3.20 9.34 3.17
C CYS A 33 1.95 8.46 3.28
N VAL A 34 1.07 8.62 2.29
CA VAL A 34 -0.08 7.76 2.06
C VAL A 34 0.15 6.99 0.76
N ALA A 35 -0.03 5.67 0.80
CA ALA A 35 -0.02 4.81 -0.37
C ALA A 35 -1.46 4.41 -0.73
N LEU A 36 -1.83 4.62 -1.99
CA LEU A 36 -3.09 4.14 -2.57
C LEU A 36 -2.81 2.87 -3.36
N GLU A 37 -3.47 1.76 -3.00
CA GLU A 37 -3.19 0.43 -3.57
C GLU A 37 -4.45 -0.35 -3.94
N ASP A 38 -4.34 -1.20 -4.96
CA ASP A 38 -5.42 -2.07 -5.44
C ASP A 38 -5.24 -3.54 -5.05
N SER A 39 -4.06 -3.89 -4.52
CA SER A 39 -3.65 -5.26 -4.26
C SER A 39 -3.12 -5.47 -2.85
N VAL A 40 -3.32 -6.67 -2.31
CA VAL A 40 -2.83 -7.06 -0.98
C VAL A 40 -1.30 -6.95 -0.89
N ASN A 41 -0.58 -7.33 -1.97
CA ASN A 41 0.89 -7.27 -1.98
C ASN A 41 1.40 -5.83 -1.94
N GLY A 42 0.71 -4.90 -2.62
CA GLY A 42 1.01 -3.47 -2.55
C GLY A 42 0.75 -2.90 -1.16
N MET A 43 -0.42 -3.19 -0.59
CA MET A 43 -0.77 -2.79 0.78
C MET A 43 0.23 -3.33 1.82
N ILE A 44 0.64 -4.60 1.73
CA ILE A 44 1.64 -5.15 2.66
C ILE A 44 2.98 -4.41 2.52
N ALA A 45 3.42 -4.14 1.29
CA ALA A 45 4.67 -3.43 1.06
C ALA A 45 4.63 -1.98 1.55
N SER A 46 3.52 -1.26 1.38
CA SER A 46 3.37 0.11 1.90
C SER A 46 3.34 0.14 3.43
N LYS A 47 2.66 -0.84 4.06
CA LYS A 47 2.68 -1.00 5.52
C LYS A 47 4.05 -1.37 6.07
N ALA A 48 4.79 -2.25 5.40
CA ALA A 48 6.16 -2.59 5.79
C ALA A 48 7.11 -1.38 5.60
N ALA A 49 6.83 -0.49 4.65
CA ALA A 49 7.50 0.80 4.52
C ALA A 49 7.03 1.85 5.55
N ARG A 50 6.11 1.50 6.45
CA ARG A 50 5.53 2.36 7.49
C ARG A 50 4.71 3.54 6.97
N MET A 51 4.13 3.42 5.77
CA MET A 51 3.20 4.40 5.22
C MET A 51 1.77 4.16 5.73
N ARG A 52 0.96 5.22 5.72
CA ARG A 52 -0.50 5.07 5.79
C ARG A 52 -0.97 4.40 4.50
N SER A 53 -1.91 3.45 4.58
CA SER A 53 -2.38 2.71 3.39
C SER A 53 -3.88 2.89 3.21
N ILE A 54 -4.28 3.36 2.04
CA ILE A 54 -5.65 3.39 1.55
C ILE A 54 -5.75 2.37 0.43
N VAL A 55 -6.78 1.55 0.43
CA VAL A 55 -6.95 0.52 -0.61
C VAL A 55 -8.24 0.70 -1.38
N VAL A 56 -8.17 0.50 -2.69
CA VAL A 56 -9.32 0.39 -3.60
C VAL A 56 -9.17 -0.95 -4.33
N PRO A 57 -9.64 -2.06 -3.73
CA PRO A 57 -9.39 -3.39 -4.26
C PRO A 57 -9.89 -3.57 -5.68
N ALA A 58 -9.12 -4.30 -6.49
CA ALA A 58 -9.62 -4.79 -7.78
C ALA A 58 -10.91 -5.61 -7.60
N PRO A 59 -11.82 -5.67 -8.59
CA PRO A 59 -13.11 -6.34 -8.48
C PRO A 59 -13.04 -7.77 -7.90
N GLU A 60 -12.05 -8.55 -8.34
CA GLU A 60 -11.80 -9.92 -7.91
C GLU A 60 -11.33 -10.05 -6.44
N ALA A 61 -10.80 -8.97 -5.87
CA ALA A 61 -10.22 -8.94 -4.52
C ALA A 61 -11.07 -8.17 -3.51
N GLN A 62 -12.24 -7.65 -3.90
CA GLN A 62 -13.07 -6.81 -3.03
C GLN A 62 -13.39 -7.43 -1.66
N ASN A 63 -13.56 -8.76 -1.60
CA ASN A 63 -13.89 -9.48 -0.37
C ASN A 63 -12.68 -10.11 0.32
N ASP A 64 -11.46 -9.81 -0.10
CA ASP A 64 -10.26 -10.36 0.52
C ASP A 64 -10.10 -9.82 1.96
N PRO A 65 -10.13 -10.69 2.98
CA PRO A 65 -10.08 -10.26 4.38
C PRO A 65 -8.74 -9.63 4.74
N ARG A 66 -7.67 -9.87 3.96
CA ARG A 66 -6.33 -9.33 4.23
C ARG A 66 -6.31 -7.81 4.14
N PHE A 67 -7.26 -7.19 3.43
CA PHE A 67 -7.41 -5.73 3.38
C PHE A 67 -7.76 -5.08 4.72
N VAL A 68 -8.07 -5.86 5.76
CA VAL A 68 -8.23 -5.36 7.15
C VAL A 68 -6.98 -4.63 7.67
N LEU A 69 -5.81 -4.88 7.10
CA LEU A 69 -4.58 -4.18 7.48
C LEU A 69 -4.58 -2.71 7.00
N ALA A 70 -5.32 -2.36 5.95
CA ALA A 70 -5.37 -1.00 5.43
C ALA A 70 -5.94 -0.02 6.47
N ASN A 71 -5.52 1.24 6.42
CA ASN A 71 -6.13 2.28 7.26
C ASN A 71 -7.54 2.62 6.78
N VAL A 72 -7.75 2.63 5.46
CA VAL A 72 -9.05 2.89 4.82
C VAL A 72 -9.20 1.93 3.65
N LYS A 73 -10.39 1.35 3.50
CA LYS A 73 -10.79 0.56 2.33
C LYS A 73 -11.97 1.26 1.68
N LEU A 74 -11.81 1.69 0.43
CA LEU A 74 -12.85 2.31 -0.37
C LEU A 74 -13.34 1.35 -1.44
N SER A 75 -14.57 1.54 -1.91
CA SER A 75 -15.09 0.79 -3.05
C SER A 75 -14.63 1.38 -4.38
N SER A 76 -14.34 2.69 -4.39
CA SER A 76 -13.89 3.46 -5.54
C SER A 76 -13.02 4.65 -5.12
N LEU A 77 -12.11 5.09 -5.99
CA LEU A 77 -11.34 6.32 -5.77
C LEU A 77 -12.21 7.59 -5.72
N THR A 78 -13.43 7.55 -6.27
CA THR A 78 -14.38 8.67 -6.18
C THR A 78 -14.88 8.94 -4.76
N GLU A 79 -14.71 7.98 -3.85
CA GLU A 79 -15.07 8.13 -2.43
C GLU A 79 -13.95 8.76 -1.59
N LEU A 80 -12.78 9.00 -2.18
CA LEU A 80 -11.61 9.49 -1.46
C LEU A 80 -11.84 10.91 -0.93
N THR A 81 -11.68 11.08 0.39
CA THR A 81 -11.77 12.38 1.05
C THR A 81 -10.45 12.84 1.65
N ALA A 82 -10.36 14.12 1.99
CA ALA A 82 -9.23 14.67 2.73
C ALA A 82 -9.04 13.98 4.10
N LYS A 83 -10.14 13.56 4.74
CA LYS A 83 -10.09 12.82 6.02
C LYS A 83 -9.38 11.47 5.87
N ASP A 84 -9.62 10.76 4.76
CA ASP A 84 -8.98 9.47 4.52
C ASP A 84 -7.46 9.61 4.37
N LEU A 85 -7.02 10.68 3.72
CA LEU A 85 -5.60 11.02 3.51
C LEU A 85 -4.91 11.46 4.81
N LEU A 86 -5.53 12.35 5.59
CA LEU A 86 -4.89 13.00 6.72
C LEU A 86 -5.02 12.22 8.04
N GLY A 87 -6.03 11.36 8.18
CA GLY A 87 -6.29 10.59 9.40
C GLY A 87 -7.00 11.39 10.47
#